data_AF-A0A2E8PDB6-F1
#
_entry.id   AF-A0A2E8PDB6-F1
#
_cell.length_a   1.000
_cell.length_b   1.000
_cell.length_c   1.000
_cell.angle_alpha   90.00
_cell.angle_beta   90.00
_cell.angle_gamma   90.00
#
_symmetry.space_group_name_H-M   'P 1'
#
loop_
_entity.id
_entity.type
_entity.pdbx_description
1 polymer ?
#
loop_
_entity_poly.entity_id
_entity_poly.type
_entity_poly.pdbx_seq_one_letter_code
_entity_poly.pdbx_strand_id
1 'polypeptide(L)'
;QLWMVDRHHRLRALLELDRQSTTWAYVIAELQVDDRDAVLDVLDQRGWLYLFDGRGNGPRRPLELPQSLMDLDDDPYRSLVWKLKQEGLIKPQRQIPYHEFRWGAWLRSRPLPPFSSRHLNPALIPARRLVCSQAASGLPGWKGDGSKCR
;
A
#
# COMPACT_ATOMS: atom_id res chain seq x y z
N GLN A 1 3.47 -6.23 23.73
CA GLN A 1 4.21 -5.86 22.50
C GLN A 1 3.47 -4.70 21.81
N LEU A 2 4.15 -3.83 21.08
CA LEU A 2 3.50 -2.80 20.25
C LEU A 2 3.35 -3.29 18.80
N TRP A 3 2.20 -3.00 18.19
CA TRP A 3 1.88 -3.36 16.81
C TRP A 3 1.68 -2.09 15.98
N MET A 4 2.40 -2.00 14.85
CA MET A 4 2.29 -0.87 13.94
C MET A 4 1.15 -1.09 12.96
N VAL A 5 0.29 -0.09 12.80
CA VAL A 5 -0.86 -0.16 11.89
C VAL A 5 -0.77 0.80 10.70
N ASP A 6 0.14 1.78 10.73
CA ASP A 6 0.31 2.76 9.67
C ASP A 6 1.74 3.32 9.61
N ARG A 7 2.06 4.02 8.51
CA ARG A 7 3.31 4.75 8.25
C ARG A 7 4.56 3.89 8.02
N HIS A 8 4.38 2.62 7.67
CA HIS A 8 5.44 1.67 7.30
C HIS A 8 6.50 2.27 6.37
N HIS A 9 6.12 2.94 5.26
CA HIS A 9 7.09 3.54 4.34
C HIS A 9 7.98 4.62 4.99
N ARG A 10 7.39 5.49 5.82
CA ARG A 10 8.14 6.57 6.49
C ARG A 10 9.10 5.98 7.51
N LEU A 11 8.63 5.02 8.30
CA LEU A 11 9.41 4.45 9.40
C LEU A 11 10.49 3.50 8.88
N ARG A 12 10.23 2.76 7.80
CA ARG A 12 11.28 2.02 7.09
C ARG A 12 12.38 2.95 6.57
N ALA A 13 12.01 4.05 5.91
CA ALA A 13 12.99 5.02 5.41
C ALA A 13 13.83 5.64 6.53
N LEU A 14 13.22 5.91 7.70
CA LEU A 14 13.94 6.39 8.88
C LEU A 14 14.96 5.35 9.37
N LEU A 15 14.57 4.07 9.46
CA LEU A 15 15.47 2.98 9.84
C LEU A 15 16.56 2.70 8.81
N GLU A 16 16.30 2.94 7.51
CA GLU A 16 17.31 2.85 6.46
C GLU A 16 18.38 3.94 6.59
N LEU A 17 18.02 5.14 7.08
CA LEU A 17 18.95 6.23 7.35
C LEU A 17 19.73 6.02 8.65
N ASP A 18 19.05 5.60 9.72
CA ASP A 18 19.64 5.32 11.02
C ASP A 18 18.90 4.17 11.72
N ARG A 19 19.60 3.04 11.90
CA ARG A 19 19.04 1.84 12.54
C ARG A 19 18.73 2.01 14.03
N GLN A 20 19.27 3.03 14.68
CA GLN A 20 19.04 3.33 16.10
C GLN A 20 17.99 4.41 16.32
N SER A 21 17.39 4.91 15.23
CA SER A 21 16.37 5.94 15.30
C SER A 21 15.16 5.50 16.12
N THR A 22 14.63 6.44 16.92
CA THR A 22 13.39 6.27 17.67
C THR A 22 12.34 7.26 17.17
N THR A 23 11.07 6.97 17.41
CA THR A 23 9.97 7.84 17.02
C THR A 23 8.85 7.82 18.04
N TRP A 24 7.99 8.84 17.99
CA TRP A 24 6.77 8.90 18.78
C TRP A 24 5.65 8.15 18.08
N ALA A 25 4.80 7.49 18.86
CA ALA A 25 3.61 6.80 18.39
C ALA A 25 2.38 7.23 19.19
N TYR A 26 1.21 7.13 18.56
CA TYR A 26 -0.08 7.26 19.23
C TYR A 26 -0.67 5.87 19.41
N VAL A 27 -1.02 5.53 20.66
CA VAL A 27 -1.74 4.30 20.95
C VAL A 27 -3.20 4.49 20.58
N ILE A 28 -3.71 3.67 19.65
CA ILE A 28 -5.09 3.75 19.17
C ILE A 28 -6.01 2.67 19.76
N ALA A 29 -5.42 1.62 20.36
CA ALA A 29 -6.12 0.56 21.05
C ALA A 29 -5.17 -0.21 21.96
N GLU A 30 -5.70 -0.66 23.10
CA GLU A 30 -5.06 -1.64 23.99
C GLU A 30 -5.86 -2.94 23.91
N LEU A 31 -5.16 -4.07 23.74
CA LEU A 31 -5.78 -5.39 23.66
C LEU A 31 -5.64 -6.11 24.99
N GLN A 32 -6.69 -6.80 25.42
CA GLN A 32 -6.71 -7.65 26.62
C GLN A 32 -6.31 -9.10 26.30
N VAL A 33 -5.41 -9.26 25.32
CA VAL A 33 -4.83 -10.53 24.89
C VAL A 33 -3.34 -10.28 24.64
N ASP A 34 -2.49 -11.23 25.03
CA ASP A 34 -1.04 -11.14 24.90
C ASP A 34 -0.43 -12.25 24.04
N ASP A 35 -1.17 -13.34 23.81
CA ASP A 35 -0.84 -14.35 22.82
C ASP A 35 -0.80 -13.76 21.41
N ARG A 36 0.26 -14.09 20.65
CA ARG A 36 0.52 -13.48 19.35
C ARG A 36 -0.54 -13.84 18.31
N ASP A 37 -1.00 -15.09 18.30
CA ASP A 37 -2.03 -15.54 17.37
C ASP A 37 -3.36 -14.86 17.69
N ALA A 38 -3.74 -14.81 18.97
CA ALA A 38 -4.94 -14.09 19.42
C ALA A 38 -4.90 -12.59 19.07
N VAL A 39 -3.74 -11.94 19.20
CA VAL A 39 -3.58 -10.55 18.79
C VAL A 39 -3.76 -10.40 17.28
N LEU A 40 -3.10 -11.23 16.48
CA LEU A 40 -3.19 -11.19 15.02
C LEU A 40 -4.63 -11.41 14.54
N ASP A 41 -5.38 -12.32 15.15
CA ASP A 41 -6.80 -12.54 14.85
C ASP A 41 -7.64 -11.29 15.13
N VAL A 42 -7.40 -10.59 16.24
CA VAL A 42 -8.09 -9.32 16.55
C VAL A 42 -7.74 -8.24 15.54
N LEU A 43 -6.47 -8.15 15.11
CA LEU A 43 -6.04 -7.17 14.10
C LEU A 43 -6.69 -7.47 12.74
N ASP A 44 -6.78 -8.74 12.35
CA ASP A 44 -7.39 -9.16 11.08
C ASP A 44 -8.90 -8.89 11.06
N GLN A 45 -9.61 -9.23 12.14
CA GLN A 45 -11.05 -8.95 12.29
C GLN A 45 -11.37 -7.46 12.23
N ARG A 46 -10.44 -6.59 12.66
CA ARG A 46 -10.56 -5.13 12.55
C ARG A 46 -10.17 -4.58 11.18
N GLY A 47 -9.68 -5.42 10.27
CA GLY A 47 -9.17 -5.02 8.96
C GLY A 47 -7.90 -4.16 9.08
N TRP A 48 -7.09 -4.37 10.11
CA TRP A 48 -5.83 -3.65 10.34
C TRP A 48 -4.61 -4.36 9.75
N LEU A 49 -4.80 -5.55 9.18
CA LEU A 49 -3.76 -6.28 8.47
C LEU A 49 -3.90 -6.13 6.95
N TYR A 50 -2.74 -6.02 6.29
CA TYR A 50 -2.65 -6.16 4.84
C TYR A 50 -1.77 -7.36 4.52
N LEU A 51 -2.41 -8.47 4.13
CA LEU A 51 -1.79 -9.80 4.07
C LEU A 51 -1.38 -10.21 2.65
N PHE A 52 -0.98 -9.27 1.80
CA PHE A 52 -0.52 -9.57 0.44
C PHE A 52 0.98 -9.27 0.31
N ASP A 53 1.69 -10.12 -0.42
CA ASP A 53 3.13 -9.94 -0.69
C ASP A 53 3.42 -8.83 -1.71
N GLY A 54 4.71 -8.55 -1.95
CA GLY A 54 5.14 -7.54 -2.93
C GLY A 54 4.70 -7.81 -4.38
N ARG A 55 4.30 -9.05 -4.69
CA ARG A 55 3.75 -9.45 -6.00
C ARG A 55 2.22 -9.43 -6.01
N GLY A 56 1.57 -9.14 -4.88
CA GLY A 56 0.12 -9.14 -4.76
C GLY A 56 -0.52 -10.48 -4.47
N ASN A 57 0.25 -11.52 -4.14
CA ASN A 57 -0.33 -12.80 -3.79
C ASN A 57 -0.77 -12.78 -2.32
N GLY A 58 -1.98 -13.26 -2.09
CA GLY A 58 -2.57 -13.33 -0.77
C GLY A 58 -4.11 -13.48 -0.85
N PRO A 59 -4.80 -13.38 0.29
CA PRO A 59 -4.22 -13.14 1.61
C PRO A 59 -3.35 -14.31 2.09
N ARG A 60 -2.19 -14.01 2.65
CA ARG A 60 -1.29 -14.95 3.36
C ARG A 60 -1.72 -15.09 4.81
N ARG A 61 -1.16 -16.06 5.53
CA ARG A 61 -1.46 -16.22 6.96
C ARG A 61 -0.91 -15.04 7.75
N PRO A 62 -1.63 -14.50 8.76
CA PRO A 62 -1.14 -13.41 9.61
C PRO A 62 0.23 -13.67 10.24
N LEU A 63 0.52 -14.94 10.59
CA LEU A 63 1.82 -15.37 11.12
C LEU A 63 3.01 -15.16 10.16
N GLU A 64 2.75 -15.02 8.85
CA GLU A 64 3.78 -14.74 7.85
C GLU A 64 4.15 -13.24 7.78
N LEU A 65 3.49 -12.37 8.56
CA LEU A 65 3.86 -10.97 8.63
C LEU A 65 5.31 -10.80 9.13
N PRO A 66 6.11 -9.94 8.48
CA PRO A 66 7.48 -9.71 8.89
C PRO A 66 7.54 -9.09 10.28
N GLN A 67 8.58 -9.46 11.02
CA GLN A 67 8.80 -8.96 12.40
C GLN A 67 9.55 -7.62 12.42
N SER A 68 10.12 -7.20 11.28
CA SER A 68 10.84 -5.95 11.13
C SER A 68 10.37 -5.19 9.89
N LEU A 69 10.38 -3.86 9.97
CA LEU A 69 10.15 -2.99 8.81
C LEU A 69 11.20 -3.17 7.70
N MET A 70 12.38 -3.66 8.06
CA MET A 70 13.46 -3.93 7.10
C MET A 70 13.19 -5.15 6.23
N ASP A 71 12.30 -6.05 6.69
CA ASP A 71 11.95 -7.30 6.01
C ASP A 71 10.70 -7.15 5.13
N LEU A 72 10.17 -5.92 4.99
CA LEU A 72 9.04 -5.65 4.10
C LEU A 72 9.42 -5.86 2.64
N ASP A 73 8.55 -6.52 1.89
CA ASP A 73 8.68 -6.65 0.44
C ASP A 73 8.56 -5.29 -0.26
N ASP A 74 9.25 -5.14 -1.39
CA ASP A 74 9.01 -4.06 -2.34
C ASP A 74 7.84 -4.42 -3.27
N ASP A 75 6.82 -3.58 -3.31
CA ASP A 75 5.73 -3.65 -4.30
C ASP A 75 5.85 -2.49 -5.31
N PRO A 76 6.34 -2.74 -6.54
CA PRO A 76 6.47 -1.72 -7.58
C PRO A 76 5.15 -0.99 -7.90
N TYR A 77 4.02 -1.69 -7.80
CA TYR A 77 2.72 -1.08 -8.06
C TYR A 77 2.33 -0.07 -6.99
N ARG A 78 2.84 -0.22 -5.76
CA ARG A 78 2.63 0.77 -4.71
C ARG A 78 3.35 2.08 -5.00
N SER A 79 4.59 2.00 -5.47
CA SER A 79 5.36 3.14 -5.94
C SER A 79 4.70 3.81 -7.15
N LEU A 80 4.22 3.01 -8.11
CA LEU A 80 3.51 3.51 -9.29
C LEU A 80 2.25 4.29 -8.92
N VAL A 81 1.40 3.73 -8.05
CA VAL A 81 0.17 4.39 -7.60
C VAL A 81 0.47 5.67 -6.81
N TRP A 82 1.49 5.66 -5.95
CA TRP A 82 1.90 6.87 -5.25
C TRP A 82 2.26 7.98 -6.24
N LYS A 83 3.02 7.67 -7.30
CA LYS A 83 3.38 8.63 -8.35
C LYS A 83 2.15 9.17 -9.09
N LEU A 84 1.19 8.32 -9.45
CA LEU A 84 -0.06 8.72 -10.10
C LEU A 84 -0.95 9.61 -9.21
N LYS A 85 -0.93 9.39 -7.89
CA LYS A 85 -1.57 10.27 -6.91
C LYS A 85 -0.88 11.63 -6.82
N GLN A 86 0.45 11.69 -6.86
CA GLN A 86 1.20 12.95 -6.89
C GLN A 86 0.89 13.77 -8.15
N GLU A 87 0.69 13.12 -9.29
CA GLU A 87 0.23 13.77 -10.52
C GLU A 87 -1.24 14.23 -10.45
N GLY A 88 -1.97 13.75 -9.45
CA GLY A 88 -3.37 14.09 -9.19
C GLY A 88 -4.35 13.39 -10.13
N LEU A 89 -3.96 12.23 -10.67
CA LEU A 89 -4.80 11.39 -11.54
C LEU A 89 -5.75 10.49 -10.73
N ILE A 90 -5.36 10.16 -9.50
CA ILE A 90 -6.19 9.42 -8.54
C ILE A 90 -6.52 10.34 -7.36
N LYS A 91 -7.81 10.56 -7.09
CA LYS A 91 -8.28 11.35 -5.94
C LYS A 91 -8.05 10.55 -4.63
N PRO A 92 -7.32 11.08 -3.65
CA PRO A 92 -7.13 10.40 -2.36
C PRO A 92 -8.46 10.12 -1.65
N GLN A 93 -8.63 8.90 -1.13
CA GLN A 93 -9.79 8.49 -0.36
C GLN A 93 -9.35 8.11 1.06
N ARG A 94 -9.27 9.10 1.96
CA ARG A 94 -8.70 8.93 3.32
C ARG A 94 -9.45 7.93 4.20
N GLN A 95 -10.75 7.75 3.94
CA GLN A 95 -11.62 6.85 4.71
C GLN A 95 -11.62 5.41 4.16
N ILE A 96 -10.91 5.14 3.06
CA ILE A 96 -10.85 3.81 2.46
C ILE A 96 -9.51 3.19 2.83
N PRO A 97 -9.48 2.15 3.69
CA PRO A 97 -8.26 1.44 4.02
C PRO A 97 -7.58 0.88 2.77
N TYR A 98 -6.25 0.93 2.76
CA TYR A 98 -5.41 0.36 1.71
C TYR A 98 -5.77 0.86 0.30
N HIS A 99 -6.23 2.11 0.18
CA HIS A 99 -6.68 2.72 -1.08
C HIS A 99 -5.69 2.54 -2.21
N GLU A 100 -4.41 2.77 -1.96
CA GLU A 100 -3.38 2.62 -2.98
C GLU A 100 -3.05 1.17 -3.32
N PHE A 101 -3.23 0.23 -2.38
CA PHE A 101 -3.08 -1.19 -2.66
C PHE A 101 -4.20 -1.70 -3.56
N ARG A 102 -5.43 -1.20 -3.41
CA ARG A 102 -6.56 -1.50 -4.32
C ARG A 102 -6.25 -1.07 -5.76
N TRP A 103 -5.74 0.14 -5.93
CA TRP A 103 -5.27 0.63 -7.23
C TRP A 103 -4.08 -0.19 -7.77
N GLY A 104 -3.15 -0.58 -6.89
CA GLY A 104 -2.00 -1.39 -7.26
C GLY A 104 -2.41 -2.76 -7.78
N ALA A 105 -3.33 -3.44 -7.08
CA ALA A 105 -3.90 -4.71 -7.49
C ALA A 105 -4.63 -4.61 -8.84
N TRP A 106 -5.42 -3.56 -9.06
CA TRP A 106 -6.08 -3.35 -10.35
C TRP A 106 -5.08 -3.11 -11.47
N LEU A 107 -4.08 -2.23 -11.30
CA LEU A 107 -3.04 -1.99 -12.30
C LEU A 107 -2.23 -3.25 -12.61
N ARG A 108 -1.99 -4.11 -11.61
CA ARG A 108 -1.29 -5.38 -11.76
C ARG A 108 -1.99 -6.36 -12.69
N SER A 109 -3.32 -6.25 -12.81
CA SER A 109 -4.11 -7.03 -13.77
C SER A 109 -4.11 -6.47 -15.20
N ARG A 110 -3.39 -5.38 -15.46
CA ARG A 110 -3.37 -4.69 -16.77
C ARG A 110 -2.07 -4.95 -17.52
N PRO A 111 -2.09 -4.89 -18.86
CA PRO A 111 -0.89 -5.03 -19.67
C PRO A 111 -0.01 -3.78 -19.51
N LEU A 112 0.92 -3.83 -18.56
CA LEU A 112 1.97 -2.84 -18.36
C LEU A 112 3.33 -3.44 -18.77
N PRO A 113 4.22 -2.64 -19.37
CA PRO A 113 5.58 -3.10 -19.64
C PRO A 113 6.33 -3.36 -18.32
N PRO A 114 7.38 -4.19 -18.32
CA PRO A 114 8.19 -4.45 -17.14
C PRO A 114 8.74 -3.15 -16.51
N PHE A 115 8.65 -3.05 -15.18
CA PHE A 115 9.10 -1.89 -14.41
C PHE A 115 9.47 -2.32 -12.98
N SER A 116 10.06 -1.40 -12.21
CA SER A 116 10.37 -1.61 -10.78
C SER A 116 10.15 -0.33 -9.97
N SER A 117 10.14 -0.40 -8.64
CA SER A 117 10.05 0.80 -7.78
C SER A 117 11.15 1.85 -8.08
N ARG A 118 12.34 1.41 -8.52
CA ARG A 118 13.44 2.30 -8.90
C ARG A 118 13.34 2.86 -10.32
N HIS A 119 12.54 2.23 -11.19
CA HIS A 119 12.42 2.61 -12.60
C HIS A 119 10.96 2.50 -13.06
N LEU A 120 10.16 3.51 -12.70
CA LEU A 120 8.73 3.58 -13.01
C LEU A 120 8.42 3.99 -14.46
N ASN A 121 9.35 4.70 -15.12
CA ASN A 121 9.14 5.34 -16.42
C ASN A 121 8.50 4.45 -17.50
N PRO A 122 8.87 3.17 -17.66
CA PRO A 122 8.26 2.30 -18.66
C PRO A 122 6.74 2.17 -18.47
N ALA A 123 6.29 2.04 -17.22
CA ALA A 123 4.88 1.82 -16.90
C ALA A 123 4.07 3.11 -16.74
N LEU A 124 4.71 4.27 -16.55
CA LEU A 124 3.99 5.50 -16.23
C LEU A 124 3.01 5.92 -17.35
N ILE A 125 3.47 6.02 -18.59
CA ILE A 125 2.62 6.45 -19.71
C ILE A 125 1.38 5.54 -19.87
N PRO A 126 1.52 4.21 -19.99
CA PRO A 126 0.35 3.33 -20.09
C PRO A 126 -0.49 3.34 -18.81
N ALA A 127 0.10 3.44 -17.62
CA ALA A 127 -0.66 3.51 -16.37
C ALA A 127 -1.51 4.78 -16.28
N ARG A 128 -1.01 5.94 -16.73
CA ARG A 128 -1.80 7.19 -16.81
C ARG A 128 -3.05 7.00 -17.67
N ARG A 129 -2.88 6.41 -18.88
CA ARG A 129 -4.00 6.11 -19.78
C ARG A 129 -5.02 5.18 -19.12
N LEU A 130 -4.55 4.14 -18.44
CA LEU A 130 -5.39 3.18 -17.74
C LEU A 130 -6.20 3.84 -16.63
N VAL A 131 -5.59 4.60 -15.73
CA VAL A 131 -6.31 5.22 -14.59
C VAL A 131 -7.29 6.30 -15.02
N CYS A 132 -7.11 6.88 -16.20
CA CYS A 132 -8.05 7.84 -16.81
C CYS A 132 -9.16 7.16 -17.61
N SER A 133 -9.01 5.89 -17.98
CA SER A 133 -9.98 5.17 -18.81
C SER A 133 -11.24 4.76 -18.04
N GLN A 134 -12.31 4.45 -18.78
CA GLN A 134 -13.56 3.92 -18.23
C GLN A 134 -13.37 2.60 -17.48
N ALA A 135 -12.34 1.82 -17.79
CA ALA A 135 -12.03 0.56 -17.10
C ALA A 135 -11.69 0.75 -15.61
N ALA A 136 -11.34 1.98 -15.20
CA ALA A 136 -11.05 2.34 -13.82
C ALA A 136 -12.27 2.95 -13.07
N SER A 137 -13.44 3.08 -13.72
CA SER A 137 -14.62 3.77 -13.16
C SER A 137 -15.15 3.19 -11.85
N GLY A 138 -14.99 1.88 -11.63
CA GLY A 138 -15.36 1.23 -10.37
C GLY A 138 -14.38 1.45 -9.23
N LEU A 139 -13.21 2.06 -9.46
CA LEU A 139 -12.21 2.26 -8.42
C LEU A 139 -12.48 3.56 -7.63
N PRO A 140 -12.42 3.49 -6.29
CA PRO A 140 -12.57 4.68 -5.47
C PRO A 140 -11.53 5.74 -5.83
N GLY A 141 -11.99 6.99 -5.97
CA GLY A 141 -11.12 8.10 -6.33
C GLY A 141 -10.75 8.18 -7.81
N TRP A 142 -11.41 7.40 -8.68
CA TRP A 142 -11.36 7.64 -10.13
C TRP A 142 -11.88 9.04 -10.48
N LYS A 143 -11.26 9.68 -11.47
CA LYS A 143 -11.54 11.06 -11.88
C LYS A 143 -12.13 11.20 -13.29
N GLY A 144 -12.27 10.10 -14.02
CA GLY A 144 -12.71 10.14 -15.42
C GLY A 144 -11.71 10.82 -16.35
N ASP A 145 -12.24 11.28 -17.48
CA ASP A 145 -11.56 12.00 -18.57
C ASP A 145 -11.46 13.52 -18.31
N GLY A 146 -11.42 13.92 -17.04
CA GLY A 146 -11.26 15.31 -16.61
C GLY A 146 -9.97 15.94 -17.15
N SER A 147 -9.79 17.25 -17.00
CA SER A 147 -8.70 18.02 -17.63
C SER A 147 -7.26 17.50 -17.42
N LYS A 148 -6.99 16.75 -16.33
CA LYS A 148 -5.69 16.09 -16.09
C LYS A 148 -5.50 14.76 -16.82
N CYS A 149 -6.58 14.21 -17.36
CA CYS A 149 -6.67 12.99 -18.12
C CYS A 149 -6.86 13.25 -19.63
N ARG A 150 -6.88 14.52 -20.05
CA ARG A 150 -6.81 14.97 -21.44
C ARG A 150 -5.37 15.25 -21.84
#